data_AF-A0A2E8E040-F1
#
_entry.id   AF-A0A2E8E040-F1
#
_cell.length_a   1.000
_cell.length_b   1.000
_cell.length_c   1.000
_cell.angle_alpha   90.00
_cell.angle_beta   90.00
_cell.angle_gamma   90.00
#
_symmetry.space_group_name_H-M   'P 1'
#
loop_
_entity.id
_entity.type
_entity.pdbx_description
1 polymer ?
#
loop_
_entity_poly.entity_id
_entity_poly.type
_entity_poly.pdbx_seq_one_letter_code
_entity_poly.pdbx_strand_id
1 'polypeptide(L)'
;MKSSPTKDKRSYQKNLIVEEFKEFLEAEGFLFRHGKNQQEDALKELADLVYVCYQYAENMGWFLDEALNRVHESNMSKLGEDGKPIYREDGKVLKGPNYKPPNLTDLT
;
A
#
# COMPACT_ATOMS: atom_id res chain seq x y z
N MET A 1 -22.31 -0.01 -19.10
CA MET A 1 -22.39 -1.42 -18.70
C MET A 1 -21.14 -1.74 -17.90
N LYS A 2 -21.26 -1.98 -16.58
CA LYS A 2 -20.11 -2.36 -15.74
C LYS A 2 -19.61 -3.73 -16.19
N SER A 3 -18.40 -3.80 -16.76
CA SER A 3 -17.82 -5.08 -17.19
C SER A 3 -17.46 -5.90 -15.96
N SER A 4 -18.05 -7.08 -15.80
CA SER A 4 -17.65 -8.03 -14.76
C SER A 4 -16.18 -8.43 -14.95
N PRO A 5 -15.33 -8.41 -13.91
CA PRO A 5 -13.92 -8.76 -14.04
C PRO A 5 -13.76 -10.25 -14.37
N THR A 6 -13.42 -10.56 -15.62
CA THR A 6 -13.06 -11.92 -16.03
C THR A 6 -11.80 -12.37 -15.27
N LYS A 7 -11.66 -13.67 -15.02
CA LYS A 7 -10.52 -14.26 -14.30
C LYS A 7 -9.18 -13.86 -14.93
N ASP A 8 -9.13 -13.75 -16.25
CA ASP A 8 -7.92 -13.41 -17.02
C ASP A 8 -7.48 -11.96 -16.80
N LYS A 9 -8.42 -11.01 -16.71
CA LYS A 9 -8.10 -9.60 -16.38
C LYS A 9 -7.50 -9.48 -14.98
N ARG A 10 -8.04 -10.21 -13.99
CA ARG A 10 -7.51 -10.18 -12.62
C ARG A 10 -6.11 -10.78 -12.51
N SER A 11 -5.84 -11.86 -13.25
CA SER A 11 -4.49 -12.45 -13.31
C SER A 11 -3.49 -11.46 -13.94
N TYR A 12 -3.89 -10.80 -15.03
CA TYR A 12 -3.05 -9.80 -15.69
C TYR A 12 -2.70 -8.63 -14.77
N GLN A 13 -3.67 -8.04 -14.06
CA GLN A 13 -3.37 -6.92 -13.16
C GLN A 13 -2.50 -7.29 -11.96
N LYS A 14 -2.64 -8.52 -11.44
CA LYS A 14 -1.74 -9.01 -10.41
C LYS A 14 -0.31 -9.13 -10.92
N ASN A 15 -0.13 -9.54 -12.18
CA ASN A 15 1.19 -9.59 -12.79
C ASN A 15 1.80 -8.20 -12.94
N LEU A 16 1.02 -7.19 -13.33
CA LEU A 16 1.49 -5.79 -13.36
C LEU A 16 1.98 -5.33 -11.99
N ILE A 17 1.22 -5.56 -10.91
CA ILE A 17 1.68 -5.22 -9.55
C ILE A 17 3.01 -5.92 -9.20
N VAL A 18 3.18 -7.19 -9.61
CA VAL A 18 4.43 -7.94 -9.37
C VAL A 18 5.60 -7.40 -10.21
N GLU A 19 5.33 -6.97 -11.43
CA GLU A 19 6.30 -6.35 -12.33
C GLU A 19 6.81 -5.03 -11.75
N GLU A 20 5.91 -4.07 -11.49
CA GLU A 20 6.27 -2.76 -10.91
C GLU A 20 6.95 -2.89 -9.54
N PHE A 21 6.55 -3.88 -8.73
CA PHE A 21 7.22 -4.14 -7.46
C PHE A 21 8.68 -4.57 -7.65
N LYS A 22 8.98 -5.37 -8.68
CA LYS A 22 10.36 -5.78 -8.96
C LYS A 22 11.19 -4.62 -9.50
N GLU A 23 10.62 -3.79 -10.37
CA GLU A 23 11.27 -2.58 -10.91
C GLU A 23 11.59 -1.60 -9.77
N PHE A 24 10.64 -1.37 -8.86
CA PHE A 24 10.89 -0.57 -7.66
C PHE A 24 12.03 -1.12 -6.78
N LEU A 25 12.08 -2.44 -6.52
CA LEU A 25 13.17 -3.04 -5.76
C LEU A 25 14.53 -2.88 -6.44
N GLU A 26 14.58 -2.97 -7.76
CA GLU A 26 15.79 -2.75 -8.54
C GLU A 26 16.25 -1.28 -8.44
N ALA A 27 15.35 -0.32 -8.65
CA ALA A 27 15.64 1.11 -8.54
C ALA A 27 16.05 1.52 -7.12
N GLU A 28 15.40 0.99 -6.08
CA GLU A 28 15.81 1.19 -4.68
C GLU A 28 17.21 0.63 -4.41
N GLY A 29 17.52 -0.55 -4.96
CA GLY A 29 18.87 -1.13 -4.89
C GLY A 29 19.93 -0.26 -5.55
N PHE A 30 19.61 0.40 -6.67
CA PHE A 30 20.50 1.38 -7.29
C PHE A 30 20.62 2.66 -6.46
N LEU A 31 19.54 3.18 -5.89
CA LEU A 31 19.55 4.30 -4.94
C LEU A 31 20.45 4.01 -3.73
N PHE A 32 20.36 2.81 -3.16
CA PHE A 32 21.21 2.41 -2.05
C PHE A 32 22.70 2.39 -2.43
N ARG A 33 23.04 1.92 -3.64
CA ARG A 33 24.44 1.80 -4.11
C ARG A 33 25.04 3.12 -4.62
N HIS A 34 24.24 3.97 -5.26
CA HIS A 34 24.73 5.14 -6.02
C HIS A 34 24.24 6.48 -5.46
N GLY A 35 23.39 6.46 -4.43
CA GLY A 35 22.94 7.63 -3.71
C GLY A 35 22.02 8.54 -4.54
N LYS A 36 22.05 9.84 -4.24
CA LYS A 36 21.04 10.81 -4.68
C LYS A 36 20.77 10.86 -6.20
N ASN A 37 21.76 10.48 -7.02
CA ASN A 37 21.65 10.45 -8.48
C ASN A 37 20.62 9.43 -9.01
N GLN A 38 20.03 8.60 -8.15
CA GLN A 38 19.01 7.59 -8.51
C GLN A 38 17.68 7.84 -7.79
N GLN A 39 17.52 8.98 -7.12
CA GLN A 39 16.27 9.31 -6.40
C GLN A 39 15.09 9.49 -7.35
N GLU A 40 15.33 10.06 -8.54
CA GLU A 40 14.29 10.26 -9.55
C GLU A 40 13.76 8.92 -10.06
N ASP A 41 14.64 8.00 -10.45
CA ASP A 41 14.28 6.67 -10.92
C ASP A 41 13.52 5.88 -9.85
N ALA A 42 14.02 5.86 -8.61
CA ALA A 42 13.33 5.20 -7.50
C ALA A 42 11.95 5.81 -7.19
N LEU A 43 11.80 7.14 -7.35
CA LEU A 43 10.51 7.80 -7.18
C LEU A 43 9.53 7.45 -8.31
N LYS A 44 10.01 7.39 -9.56
CA LYS A 44 9.22 6.94 -10.71
C LYS A 44 8.68 5.53 -10.46
N GLU A 45 9.55 4.57 -10.13
CA GLU A 45 9.11 3.18 -9.95
C GLU A 45 8.17 3.00 -8.76
N LEU A 46 8.36 3.79 -7.69
CA LEU A 46 7.40 3.83 -6.59
C LEU A 46 6.03 4.37 -7.05
N ALA A 47 6.02 5.40 -7.90
CA ALA A 47 4.79 5.97 -8.43
C ALA A 47 4.05 4.98 -9.34
N ASP A 48 4.75 4.25 -10.20
CA ASP A 48 4.15 3.25 -11.08
C ASP A 48 3.55 2.08 -10.29
N LEU A 49 4.24 1.61 -9.24
CA LEU A 49 3.70 0.63 -8.30
C LEU A 49 2.38 1.09 -7.66
N VAL A 50 2.32 2.35 -7.20
CA VAL A 50 1.08 2.93 -6.66
C VAL A 50 0.00 3.02 -7.75
N TYR A 51 0.37 3.41 -8.96
CA TYR A 51 -0.55 3.56 -10.09
C TYR A 51 -1.25 2.24 -10.45
N VAL A 52 -0.50 1.13 -10.55
CA VAL A 52 -1.08 -0.19 -10.84
C VAL A 52 -1.95 -0.72 -9.69
N CYS A 53 -1.69 -0.30 -8.44
CA CYS A 53 -2.57 -0.59 -7.31
C CYS A 53 -3.92 0.14 -7.43
N TYR A 54 -3.92 1.43 -7.81
CA TYR A 54 -5.16 2.18 -8.09
C TYR A 54 -5.91 1.59 -9.29
N GLN A 55 -5.21 1.19 -10.35
CA GLN A 55 -5.84 0.52 -11.48
C GLN A 55 -6.50 -0.81 -11.07
N TYR A 56 -5.89 -1.56 -10.15
CA TYR A 56 -6.51 -2.76 -9.58
C TYR A 56 -7.80 -2.43 -8.84
N ALA A 57 -7.78 -1.44 -7.96
CA ALA A 57 -8.95 -1.02 -7.20
C ALA A 57 -10.10 -0.54 -8.11
N GLU A 58 -9.80 0.31 -9.11
CA GLU A 58 -10.78 0.80 -10.07
C GLU A 58 -11.45 -0.36 -10.84
N ASN A 59 -10.67 -1.33 -11.30
CA ASN A 59 -11.21 -2.51 -12.01
C ASN A 59 -12.05 -3.43 -11.11
N MET A 60 -11.86 -3.35 -9.79
CA MET A 60 -12.69 -4.05 -8.80
C MET A 60 -13.89 -3.20 -8.34
N GLY A 61 -13.95 -1.91 -8.69
CA GLY A 61 -14.95 -0.96 -8.20
C GLY A 61 -14.72 -0.55 -6.75
N TRP A 62 -13.50 -0.67 -6.24
CA TRP A 62 -13.15 -0.39 -4.85
C TRP A 62 -12.74 1.07 -4.66
N PHE A 63 -13.22 1.69 -3.58
CA PHE A 63 -12.83 3.06 -3.27
C PHE A 63 -11.54 3.10 -2.44
N LEU A 64 -10.39 3.06 -3.13
CA LEU A 64 -9.08 2.91 -2.49
C LEU A 64 -8.66 4.11 -1.64
N ASP A 65 -8.96 5.34 -2.05
CA ASP A 65 -8.61 6.55 -1.28
C ASP A 65 -9.21 6.50 0.13
N GLU A 66 -10.50 6.21 0.23
CA GLU A 66 -11.21 6.11 1.50
C GLU A 66 -10.72 4.90 2.31
N ALA A 67 -10.39 3.78 1.66
CA ALA A 67 -9.81 2.63 2.33
C ALA A 67 -8.45 2.96 2.96
N LEU A 68 -7.59 3.71 2.25
CA LEU A 68 -6.31 4.19 2.76
C LEU A 68 -6.50 5.14 3.95
N ASN A 69 -7.47 6.07 3.88
CA ASN A 69 -7.78 6.97 4.99
C ASN A 69 -8.20 6.19 6.25
N ARG A 70 -9.14 5.24 6.12
CA ARG A 70 -9.59 4.41 7.25
C ARG A 70 -8.47 3.52 7.81
N VAL A 71 -7.60 2.98 6.95
CA VAL A 71 -6.41 2.23 7.37
C VAL A 71 -5.45 3.13 8.15
N HIS A 72 -5.25 4.38 7.70
CA HIS A 72 -4.45 5.37 8.41
C HIS A 72 -5.04 5.68 9.80
N GLU A 73 -6.32 5.98 9.90
CA GLU A 73 -7.02 6.20 11.19
C GLU A 73 -6.89 5.01 12.13
N SER A 74 -7.09 3.79 11.62
CA SER A 74 -6.88 2.55 12.36
C SER A 74 -5.43 2.42 12.85
N ASN A 75 -4.44 2.77 12.03
CA ASN A 75 -3.04 2.74 12.42
C ASN A 75 -2.74 3.77 13.52
N MET A 76 -3.29 4.99 13.42
CA MET A 76 -3.15 6.03 14.44
C MET A 76 -3.83 5.64 15.76
N SER A 77 -4.91 4.84 15.72
CA SER A 77 -5.56 4.31 16.95
C SER A 77 -4.70 3.32 17.75
N LYS A 78 -3.60 2.79 17.16
CA LYS A 78 -2.67 1.87 17.83
C LYS A 78 -1.68 2.60 18.75
N LEU A 79 -1.53 3.91 18.57
CA LEU A 79 -0.57 4.71 19.32
C LEU A 79 -0.97 4.76 20.81
N GLY A 80 0.04 4.86 21.67
CA GLY A 80 -0.14 5.11 23.09
C GLY A 80 -0.68 6.51 23.36
N GLU A 81 -0.95 6.80 24.64
CA GLU A 81 -1.45 8.12 25.06
C GLU A 81 -0.47 9.26 24.74
N ASP A 82 0.81 8.95 24.55
CA ASP A 82 1.87 9.87 24.15
C ASP A 82 1.99 10.05 22.63
N GLY A 83 1.10 9.42 21.85
CA GLY A 83 1.13 9.44 20.39
C GLY A 83 2.26 8.60 19.78
N LYS A 84 2.92 7.73 20.55
CA LYS A 84 3.99 6.86 20.03
C LYS A 84 3.52 5.43 19.83
N PRO A 85 4.11 4.68 18.89
CA PRO A 85 3.80 3.26 18.76
C PRO A 85 4.20 2.50 20.03
N ILE A 86 3.32 1.61 20.49
CA ILE A 86 3.62 0.72 21.62
C ILE A 86 4.39 -0.46 21.07
N TYR A 87 5.60 -0.73 21.56
CA TYR A 87 6.44 -1.83 21.11
C TYR A 87 6.49 -2.96 22.13
N ARG A 88 6.54 -4.20 21.65
CA ARG A 88 6.97 -5.37 22.42
C ARG A 88 8.49 -5.45 22.45
N GLU A 89 9.04 -6.26 23.35
CA GLU A 89 10.50 -6.48 23.50
C GLU A 89 11.21 -6.92 22.21
N ASP A 90 10.49 -7.54 21.27
CA ASP A 90 11.02 -7.96 19.95
C ASP A 90 10.92 -6.87 18.87
N GLY A 91 10.51 -5.65 19.23
CA GLY A 91 10.32 -4.53 18.30
C GLY A 91 9.00 -4.58 17.52
N LYS A 92 8.10 -5.53 17.82
CA LYS A 92 6.78 -5.57 17.19
C LYS A 92 5.89 -4.45 17.72
N VAL A 93 5.26 -3.69 16.82
CA VAL A 93 4.20 -2.74 17.17
C VAL A 93 2.97 -3.51 17.69
N LEU A 94 2.60 -3.24 18.93
CA LEU A 94 1.42 -3.76 19.60
C LEU A 94 0.19 -2.89 19.29
N LYS A 95 -0.98 -3.50 19.43
CA LYS A 95 -2.25 -2.78 19.38
C LYS A 95 -2.47 -2.13 20.75
N GLY A 96 -2.53 -0.80 20.79
CA GLY A 96 -2.91 -0.07 21.99
C GLY A 96 -4.36 -0.38 22.44
N PRO A 97 -4.72 -0.01 23.67
CA PRO A 97 -6.05 -0.27 24.24
C PRO A 97 -7.18 0.41 23.44
N ASN A 98 -6.86 1.46 22.69
CA ASN A 98 -7.81 2.22 21.86
C ASN A 98 -7.87 1.75 20.39
N TYR A 99 -7.25 0.61 20.06
CA TYR A 99 -7.22 0.11 18.70
C TYR A 99 -8.63 -0.13 18.14
N LYS A 100 -8.87 0.41 16.94
CA LYS A 100 -10.08 0.14 16.15
C LYS A 100 -9.68 -0.37 14.77
N PRO A 101 -10.13 -1.56 14.34
CA PRO A 101 -9.90 -2.01 12.97
C PRO A 101 -10.65 -1.10 11.98
N PRO A 102 -10.13 -0.90 10.76
CA PRO A 102 -10.85 -0.14 9.74
C PRO A 102 -12.05 -0.96 9.28
N ASN A 103 -13.21 -0.32 9.15
CA ASN A 103 -14.34 -0.91 8.46
C ASN A 103 -14.26 -0.55 6.97
N LEU A 104 -14.26 -1.55 6.09
CA LEU A 104 -14.14 -1.38 4.64
C LEU A 104 -15.32 -2.01 3.87
N THR A 105 -16.32 -2.55 4.57
CA THR A 105 -17.40 -3.36 3.95
C THR A 105 -18.28 -2.59 2.98
N ASP A 106 -18.31 -1.26 3.09
CA ASP A 106 -19.04 -0.31 2.23
C ASP A 106 -18.19 0.24 1.07
N LEU A 107 -16.93 -0.19 0.94
CA LEU A 107 -15.99 0.31 -0.07
C LEU A 107 -15.67 -0.71 -1.18
N THR A 108 -16.30 -1.89 -1.16
CA THR A 108 -15.99 -3.04 -2.03
C THR A 108 -17.15 -3.48 -2.91
#